data_AF-W7U0V0-F1
#
_entry.id   AF-W7U0V0-F1
#
_cell.length_a   1.000
_cell.length_b   1.000
_cell.length_c   1.000
_cell.angle_alpha   90.00
_cell.angle_beta   90.00
_cell.angle_gamma   90.00
#
_symmetry.space_group_name_H-M   'P 1'
#
loop_
_entity.id
_entity.type
_entity.pdbx_description
1 polymer ?
#
loop_
_entity_poly.entity_id
_entity_poly.type
_entity_poly.pdbx_seq_one_letter_code
_entity_poly.pdbx_strand_id
1 'polypeptide(L)' 'MHDVVNLFTYLTDKDLFAEIYRNQLAKRLLNARSSSDDWEKLMIGKLKHRCGAQFTGKAEGVLTRTKRRA' A
#
# COMPACT_ATOMS: atom_id res chain seq x y z
N MET A 1 -4.21 1.10 13.04
CA MET A 1 -3.39 1.33 11.81
C MET A 1 -2.09 2.09 12.08
N HIS A 2 -1.99 2.91 13.15
CA HIS A 2 -0.69 3.43 13.62
C HIS A 2 0.30 2.29 13.89
N ASP A 3 -0.21 1.18 14.42
CA ASP A 3 0.59 0.04 14.85
C ASP A 3 1.24 -0.71 13.68
N VAL A 4 0.60 -0.73 12.51
CA VAL A 4 1.11 -1.46 11.33
C VAL A 4 2.35 -0.78 10.76
N VAL A 5 2.35 0.56 10.72
CA VAL A 5 3.49 1.35 10.23
C VAL A 5 4.61 1.41 11.26
N ASN A 6 4.28 1.30 12.55
CA ASN A 6 5.27 1.13 13.61
C ASN A 6 5.91 -0.26 13.58
N LEU A 7 5.11 -1.32 13.38
CA LEU A 7 5.60 -2.69 13.19
C LEU A 7 6.55 -2.77 11.99
N PHE A 8 6.24 -2.04 10.92
CA PHE A 8 7.09 -1.93 9.74
C PHE A 8 8.50 -1.42 10.06
N THR A 9 8.69 -0.60 11.10
CA THR A 9 10.02 -0.15 11.51
C THR A 9 10.95 -1.27 11.94
N TYR A 10 10.38 -2.34 12.50
CA TYR A 10 11.12 -3.47 13.03
C TYR A 10 11.42 -4.52 11.95
N LEU A 11 10.92 -4.33 10.72
CA LEU A 11 11.22 -5.20 9.59
C LEU A 11 12.55 -4.81 8.94
N THR A 12 13.46 -5.78 8.87
CA THR A 12 14.71 -5.69 8.13
C THR A 12 14.45 -5.71 6.62
N ASP A 13 13.58 -6.62 6.17
CA ASP A 13 13.29 -6.84 4.74
C ASP A 13 12.11 -6.01 4.24
N LYS A 14 12.34 -4.70 4.10
CA LYS A 14 11.32 -3.73 3.66
C LYS A 14 10.80 -4.01 2.25
N ASP A 15 11.65 -4.51 1.36
CA ASP A 15 11.29 -4.81 -0.03
C ASP A 15 10.32 -5.99 -0.14
N LEU A 16 10.51 -7.03 0.69
CA LEU A 16 9.60 -8.17 0.76
C LEU A 16 8.21 -7.72 1.25
N PHE A 17 8.17 -6.86 2.27
CA PHE A 17 6.91 -6.27 2.72
C PHE A 17 6.23 -5.46 1.60
N ALA A 18 7.00 -4.64 0.87
CA ALA A 18 6.47 -3.83 -0.22
C ALA A 18 5.81 -4.70 -1.30
N GLU A 19 6.45 -5.82 -1.64
CA GLU A 19 5.95 -6.77 -2.62
C GLU A 19 4.65 -7.46 -2.15
N ILE A 20 4.64 -7.97 -0.92
CA ILE A 20 3.46 -8.62 -0.33
C ILE A 20 2.30 -7.62 -0.25
N TYR A 21 2.56 -6.41 0.25
CA TYR A 21 1.55 -5.36 0.38
C TYR A 21 0.95 -4.99 -0.98
N ARG A 22 1.80 -4.80 -2.00
CA ARG A 22 1.37 -4.52 -3.38
C ARG A 22 0.49 -5.62 -3.96
N ASN A 23 0.87 -6.89 -3.76
CA ASN A 23 0.08 -8.03 -4.22
C ASN A 23 -1.28 -8.10 -3.53
N GLN A 24 -1.33 -7.85 -2.22
CA GLN A 24 -2.58 -7.82 -1.46
C GLN A 24 -3.47 -6.64 -1.85
N LEU A 25 -2.88 -5.46 -2.09
CA LEU A 25 -3.59 -4.28 -2.60
C LEU A 25 -4.22 -4.55 -3.97
N ALA A 26 -3.46 -5.12 -4.90
CA ALA A 26 -3.97 -5.48 -6.22
C ALA A 26 -5.15 -6.47 -6.12
N LYS A 27 -5.03 -7.52 -5.29
CA LYS A 27 -6.11 -8.49 -5.07
C LYS A 27 -7.36 -7.86 -4.48
N ARG A 28 -7.24 -6.93 -3.52
CA ARG A 28 -8.40 -6.23 -2.94
C ARG A 28 -9.11 -5.37 -3.98
N LEU A 29 -8.34 -4.59 -4.73
CA LEU A 29 -8.91 -3.65 -5.71
C LEU A 29 -9.53 -4.36 -6.91
N LEU A 30 -8.91 -5.41 -7.44
CA LEU A 30 -9.46 -6.20 -8.55
C LEU A 30 -10.76 -6.92 -8.18
N ASN A 31 -10.89 -7.36 -6.93
CA ASN A 31 -12.09 -8.06 -6.46
C ASN A 31 -13.16 -7.11 -5.87
N ALA A 32 -12.98 -5.78 -5.98
CA ALA A 32 -13.83 -4.77 -5.34
C ALA A 32 -14.06 -5.02 -3.83
N ARG A 33 -13.08 -5.60 -3.14
CA ARG A 33 -13.12 -5.95 -1.71
C ARG A 33 -12.45 -4.90 -0.82
N SER A 34 -12.08 -3.76 -1.38
CA SER A 34 -11.54 -2.69 -0.55
C SER A 34 -12.65 -2.11 0.31
N SER A 35 -12.41 -2.00 1.61
CA SER A 35 -13.37 -1.42 2.55
C SER A 35 -13.59 0.07 2.29
N SER A 36 -12.59 0.76 1.73
CA SER A 36 -12.64 2.20 1.45
C SER A 36 -11.37 2.68 0.75
N ASP A 37 -11.55 3.60 -0.19
CA ASP A 37 -10.45 4.20 -0.94
C ASP A 37 -9.58 5.13 -0.11
N ASP A 38 -10.19 5.86 0.80
CA ASP A 38 -9.48 6.80 1.66
C ASP A 38 -8.56 6.05 2.62
N TRP A 39 -8.98 4.87 3.07
CA TRP A 39 -8.14 3.98 3.87
C TRP A 39 -6.91 3.46 3.09
N GLU A 40 -7.07 3.09 1.82
CA GLU A 40 -5.93 2.64 0.99
C GLU A 40 -4.95 3.80 0.73
N LYS A 41 -5.47 5.00 0.41
CA LYS A 41 -4.65 6.21 0.21
C LYS A 41 -3.90 6.58 1.48
N LEU A 42 -4.55 6.53 2.64
CA LEU A 42 -3.96 6.89 3.93
C LEU A 42 -2.84 5.91 4.31
N MET A 43 -3.00 4.60 4.05
CA MET A 43 -1.96 3.62 4.30
C MET A 43 -0.72 3.86 3.44
N ILE A 44 -0.91 4.07 2.13
CA ILE A 44 0.18 4.38 1.22
C ILE A 44 0.86 5.70 1.62
N GLY A 45 0.10 6.73 2.00
CA GLY A 45 0.63 8.00 2.48
C GLY A 45 1.53 7.85 3.71
N LYS A 46 1.15 7.00 4.67
CA LYS A 46 1.99 6.72 5.85
C LYS A 46 3.26 5.95 5.50
N LEU A 47 3.19 4.96 4.60
CA LEU A 47 4.37 4.26 4.10
C LEU A 47 5.30 5.21 3.34
N LYS A 48 4.75 6.15 2.56
CA LYS A 48 5.51 7.18 1.85
C LYS A 48 6.24 8.10 2.80
N HIS A 49 5.57 8.53 3.87
CA HIS A 49 6.19 9.36 4.90
C HIS A 49 7.36 8.62 5.59
N ARG A 50 7.24 7.30 5.80
CA ARG A 50 8.27 6.53 6.50
C ARG A 50 9.43 6.04 5.63
N CYS A 51 9.15 5.67 4.39
CA CYS A 51 10.08 4.96 3.50
C CYS A 51 10.47 5.77 2.25
N GLY A 52 9.84 6.93 2.05
CA GLY A 52 10.01 7.75 0.86
C GLY A 52 9.14 7.31 -0.33
N ALA A 53 9.09 8.18 -1.33
CA ALA A 53 8.26 8.00 -2.52
C ALA A 53 8.70 6.85 -3.43
N GLN A 54 10.00 6.52 -3.44
CA GLN A 54 10.52 5.41 -4.25
C GLN A 54 9.93 4.07 -3.81
N PHE A 55 9.72 3.89 -2.50
CA PHE A 55 9.13 2.69 -1.92
C PHE A 55 7.67 2.50 -2.32
N THR A 56 6.89 3.59 -2.32
CA THR A 56 5.44 3.53 -2.58
C THR A 56 5.06 3.63 -4.05
N GLY A 57 5.96 4.02 -4.94
CA GLY A 57 5.64 4.32 -6.35
C GLY A 57 4.89 3.19 -7.08
N LYS A 58 5.29 1.93 -6.86
CA LYS A 58 4.59 0.78 -7.47
C LYS A 58 3.17 0.59 -6.90
N ALA A 59 2.99 0.79 -5.59
CA ALA A 59 1.68 0.67 -4.94
C ALA A 59 0.73 1.81 -5.34
N GLU A 60 1.23 3.05 -5.43
CA GLU A 60 0.49 4.20 -5.96
C GLU A 60 0.03 3.97 -7.40
N GLY A 61 0.88 3.35 -8.24
CA GLY A 61 0.54 2.96 -9.60
C GLY A 61 -0.58 1.92 -9.67
N VAL A 62 -0.61 0.93 -8.77
CA VAL A 62 -1.69 -0.08 -8.70
C VAL A 62 -3.02 0.58 -8.34
N LEU A 63 -3.03 1.48 -7.34
CA LEU A 63 -4.21 2.22 -6.93
C LEU A 63 -4.77 3.06 -8.09
N THR A 64 -3.90 3.80 -8.79
CA THR A 64 -4.30 4.64 -9.91
C THR A 64 -4.83 3.83 -11.10
N ARG A 65 -4.17 2.72 -11.45
CA ARG A 65 -4.54 1.87 -12.59
C ARG A 65 -5.87 1.15 -12.39
N THR A 66 -6.12 0.64 -11.19
CA THR A 66 -7.35 -0.12 -10.90
C THR A 66 -8.55 0.80 -10.73
N LYS A 67 -8.36 2.00 -10.16
CA LYS A 67 -9.42 3.02 -10.03
C LYS A 67 -9.93 3.56 -11.37
N ARG A 68 -9.11 3.55 -12.44
CA ARG A 68 -9.56 3.93 -13.78
C ARG A 68 -10.47 2.91 -14.48
N ARG A 69 -10.65 1.72 -13.89
CA ARG A 69 -11.44 0.62 -14.46
C ARG A 69 -12.77 0.36 -13.72
N ALA A 70 -13.03 1.10 -12.63
CA ALA A 70 -14.25 1.01 -11.84
C ALA A 70 -15.20 2.16 -12.18
#